data_AF-A0A1G0WSE7-F1
#
_entry.id   AF-A0A1G0WSE7-F1
#
_cell.length_a   1.000
_cell.length_b   1.000
_cell.length_c   1.000
_cell.angle_alpha   90.00
_cell.angle_beta   90.00
_cell.angle_gamma   90.00
#
_symmetry.space_group_name_H-M   'P 1'
#
loop_
_entity.id
_entity.type
_entity.pdbx_description
1 polymer ?
#
loop_
_entity_poly.entity_id
_entity_poly.type
_entity_poly.pdbx_seq_one_letter_code
_entity_poly.pdbx_strand_id
1 'polypeptide(L)'
;MKNSSTSSISEKKLQTGVHRLLSEPSKIYTTASGKRLQVLSPGRLNVHEGPDFLDIALLLQGNVIVADAEFHVKSSEWNVHNHSVDENYKSVVLHIVFDNDVKLSLPFETLIMNHDEVRKASEDTSFEINIPDVFSIEELQQFALIRLLRKTSDAKKYVNQHGLDSGFQMLSGEFLNKYFNRRKRPVYTSERLEQLLQILPSSHVFKLLKELSEGAELHIPDMMQQLIKTKITDEGSHLRRELVFNSVLPLALCLANEESRINLFLWYWSTPALHSYGILKRRFKDFPQNFIWQQQGMLEYIRNYGSKTVVISDVIKDYGFAEVLDFYYLGGSPYKKYPFEEE
;
A
#
# COMPACT_ATOMS: atom_id res chain seq x y z
N MET A 1 -8.63 43.15 29.55
CA MET A 1 -9.30 42.40 28.45
C MET A 1 -8.24 42.10 27.40
N LYS A 2 -7.69 40.88 27.39
CA LYS A 2 -6.80 40.42 26.32
C LYS A 2 -7.68 39.69 25.31
N ASN A 3 -7.84 40.26 24.13
CA ASN A 3 -8.40 39.57 22.98
C ASN A 3 -7.45 38.42 22.61
N SER A 4 -7.87 37.17 22.86
CA SER A 4 -7.25 36.00 22.25
C SER A 4 -7.69 35.93 20.80
N SER A 5 -6.89 36.50 19.91
CA SER A 5 -6.99 36.28 18.47
C SER A 5 -6.60 34.83 18.18
N THR A 6 -7.58 33.93 18.16
CA THR A 6 -7.42 32.60 17.55
C THR A 6 -7.23 32.81 16.05
N SER A 7 -6.00 32.77 15.55
CA SER A 7 -5.78 32.74 14.11
C SER A 7 -6.44 31.48 13.55
N SER A 8 -7.44 31.63 12.68
CA SER A 8 -8.03 30.49 11.98
C SER A 8 -6.95 29.81 11.14
N ILE A 9 -6.76 28.51 11.32
CA ILE A 9 -5.84 27.72 10.48
C ILE A 9 -6.40 27.72 9.06
N SER A 10 -5.57 28.06 8.07
CA SER A 10 -5.97 28.01 6.67
C SER A 10 -6.30 26.58 6.25
N GLU A 11 -7.29 26.40 5.39
CA GLU A 11 -7.69 25.10 4.80
C GLU A 11 -6.51 24.31 4.24
N LYS A 12 -5.59 24.94 3.51
CA LYS A 12 -4.35 24.31 3.01
C LYS A 12 -3.50 23.67 4.10
N LYS A 13 -3.43 24.28 5.29
CA LYS A 13 -2.72 23.69 6.45
C LYS A 13 -3.46 22.49 7.02
N LEU A 14 -4.80 22.54 7.05
CA LEU A 14 -5.62 21.41 7.45
C LEU A 14 -5.47 20.23 6.49
N GLN A 15 -5.44 20.48 5.18
CA GLN A 15 -5.17 19.45 4.16
C GLN A 15 -3.82 18.77 4.40
N THR A 16 -2.76 19.53 4.73
CA THR A 16 -1.46 18.95 5.12
C THR A 16 -1.55 18.13 6.41
N GLY A 17 -2.30 18.59 7.41
CA GLY A 17 -2.55 17.83 8.64
C GLY A 17 -3.29 16.51 8.40
N VAL A 18 -4.33 16.54 7.54
CA VAL A 18 -5.06 15.35 7.09
C VAL A 18 -4.10 14.40 6.40
N HIS A 19 -3.39 14.87 5.36
CA HIS A 19 -2.43 14.08 4.59
C HIS A 19 -1.43 13.35 5.50
N ARG A 20 -0.81 14.06 6.44
CA ARG A 20 0.13 13.48 7.42
C ARG A 20 -0.46 12.36 8.26
N LEU A 21 -1.70 12.51 8.71
CA LEU A 21 -2.38 11.46 9.48
C LEU A 21 -2.75 10.25 8.62
N LEU A 22 -3.04 10.47 7.34
CA LEU A 22 -3.28 9.39 6.37
C LEU A 22 -1.98 8.69 5.94
N SER A 23 -0.82 9.33 6.10
CA SER A 23 0.51 8.76 5.81
C SER A 23 0.93 7.63 6.75
N GLU A 24 0.13 7.25 7.76
CA GLU A 24 0.41 6.08 8.61
C GLU A 24 -0.34 4.84 8.07
N PRO A 25 0.32 3.99 7.25
CA PRO A 25 -0.38 2.94 6.53
C PRO A 25 -0.77 1.77 7.43
N SER A 26 -0.27 1.70 8.67
CA SER A 26 -0.72 0.68 9.63
C SER A 26 -2.01 1.07 10.37
N LYS A 27 -2.49 2.31 10.24
CA LYS A 27 -3.71 2.78 10.89
C LYS A 27 -4.96 2.29 10.15
N ILE A 28 -5.95 1.85 10.92
CA ILE A 28 -7.27 1.44 10.43
C ILE A 28 -8.29 2.47 10.86
N TYR A 29 -9.17 2.82 9.92
CA TYR A 29 -10.29 3.72 10.07
C TYR A 29 -11.61 2.96 9.89
N THR A 30 -12.68 3.56 10.37
CA THR A 30 -14.06 3.13 10.09
C THR A 30 -14.77 4.27 9.38
N THR A 31 -15.39 3.98 8.24
CA THR A 31 -16.14 5.00 7.48
C THR A 31 -17.47 5.32 8.16
N ALA A 32 -18.13 6.40 7.73
CA ALA A 32 -19.46 6.76 8.23
C ALA A 32 -20.52 5.66 7.99
N SER A 33 -20.31 4.80 6.99
CA SER A 33 -21.18 3.64 6.73
C SER A 33 -20.82 2.39 7.54
N GLY A 34 -19.78 2.46 8.38
CA GLY A 34 -19.31 1.35 9.22
C GLY A 34 -18.32 0.40 8.53
N LYS A 35 -17.84 0.73 7.32
CA LYS A 35 -16.87 -0.11 6.61
C LYS A 35 -15.46 0.10 7.15
N ARG A 36 -14.68 -0.97 7.18
CA ARG A 36 -13.25 -0.92 7.53
C ARG A 36 -12.45 -0.35 6.36
N LEU A 37 -11.67 0.69 6.65
CA LEU A 37 -10.84 1.41 5.70
C LEU A 37 -9.40 1.47 6.22
N GLN A 38 -8.42 1.21 5.35
CA GLN A 38 -7.01 1.47 5.62
C GLN A 38 -6.44 2.28 4.46
N VAL A 39 -5.72 3.36 4.76
CA VAL A 39 -5.02 4.12 3.71
C VAL A 39 -3.66 3.46 3.50
N LEU A 40 -3.44 2.87 2.33
CA LEU A 40 -2.18 2.21 1.98
C LEU A 40 -1.13 3.22 1.49
N SER A 41 -1.59 4.31 0.87
CA SER A 41 -0.80 5.49 0.54
C SER A 41 -1.72 6.70 0.48
N PRO A 42 -1.34 7.85 1.08
CA PRO A 42 -2.18 9.05 1.15
C PRO A 42 -2.28 9.81 -0.19
N GLY A 43 -1.57 9.37 -1.23
CA GLY A 43 -1.49 10.10 -2.49
C GLY A 43 -0.69 11.39 -2.38
N ARG A 44 -0.93 12.31 -3.32
CA ARG A 44 -0.26 13.61 -3.40
C ARG A 44 -1.27 14.73 -3.13
N LEU A 45 -0.86 15.76 -2.40
CA LEU A 45 -1.63 16.99 -2.30
C LEU A 45 -1.78 17.64 -3.68
N ASN A 46 -2.99 17.99 -4.07
CA ASN A 46 -3.25 18.75 -5.27
C ASN A 46 -3.04 20.25 -4.98
N VAL A 47 -2.24 20.90 -5.80
CA VAL A 47 -2.01 22.36 -5.74
C VAL A 47 -2.75 23.12 -6.85
N HIS A 48 -3.48 22.38 -7.69
CA HIS A 48 -4.26 22.87 -8.82
C HIS A 48 -5.75 22.67 -8.55
N GLU A 49 -6.58 22.96 -9.56
CA GLU A 49 -8.02 22.71 -9.52
C GLU A 49 -8.33 21.20 -9.43
N GLY A 50 -9.48 20.87 -8.84
CA GLY A 50 -9.94 19.50 -8.61
C GLY A 50 -9.77 19.03 -7.17
N PRO A 51 -9.79 17.72 -6.91
CA PRO A 51 -9.81 17.17 -5.57
C PRO A 51 -8.51 17.42 -4.81
N ASP A 52 -8.60 17.51 -3.48
CA ASP A 52 -7.47 17.83 -2.60
C ASP A 52 -6.33 16.81 -2.61
N PHE A 53 -6.63 15.53 -2.81
CA PHE A 53 -5.66 14.44 -2.82
C PHE A 53 -5.78 13.62 -4.10
N LEU A 54 -4.68 13.52 -4.84
CA LEU A 54 -4.58 12.73 -6.06
C LEU A 54 -3.96 11.36 -5.79
N ASP A 55 -4.46 10.32 -6.46
CA ASP A 55 -3.90 8.96 -6.43
C ASP A 55 -3.79 8.35 -5.01
N ILE A 56 -4.79 8.60 -4.15
CA ILE A 56 -4.87 7.95 -2.84
C ILE A 56 -5.12 6.45 -3.05
N ALA A 57 -4.40 5.61 -2.30
CA ALA A 57 -4.58 4.16 -2.33
C ALA A 57 -5.23 3.67 -1.04
N LEU A 58 -6.39 3.03 -1.16
CA LEU A 58 -7.23 2.57 -0.07
C LEU A 58 -7.35 1.05 -0.08
N LEU A 59 -7.39 0.43 1.09
CA LEU A 59 -7.92 -0.91 1.29
C LEU A 59 -9.29 -0.79 1.95
N LEU A 60 -10.33 -0.92 1.14
CA LEU A 60 -11.73 -0.84 1.57
C LEU A 60 -12.35 -2.23 1.44
N GLN A 61 -12.77 -2.82 2.56
CA GLN A 61 -13.38 -4.16 2.56
C GLN A 61 -12.53 -5.19 1.79
N GLY A 62 -11.21 -5.18 2.04
CA GLY A 62 -10.26 -6.08 1.37
C GLY A 62 -9.99 -5.78 -0.11
N ASN A 63 -10.60 -4.76 -0.69
CA ASN A 63 -10.34 -4.35 -2.07
C ASN A 63 -9.39 -3.16 -2.09
N VAL A 64 -8.37 -3.24 -2.94
CA VAL A 64 -7.46 -2.12 -3.17
C VAL A 64 -8.10 -1.20 -4.20
N ILE A 65 -8.37 0.03 -3.80
CA ILE A 65 -8.95 1.09 -4.64
C ILE A 65 -7.93 2.20 -4.75
N VAL A 66 -7.76 2.75 -5.95
CA VAL A 66 -6.94 3.94 -6.16
C VAL A 66 -7.74 4.91 -6.98
N ALA A 67 -7.92 6.10 -6.44
CA ALA A 67 -8.50 7.23 -7.14
C ALA A 67 -8.16 8.52 -6.34
N ASP A 68 -9.05 9.50 -6.32
CA ASP A 68 -8.83 10.78 -5.63
C ASP A 68 -9.64 10.86 -4.33
N ALA A 69 -9.29 11.81 -3.45
CA ALA A 69 -10.04 12.13 -2.25
C ALA A 69 -10.20 13.63 -2.08
N GLU A 70 -11.29 14.02 -1.41
CA GLU A 70 -11.64 15.42 -1.16
C GLU A 70 -11.80 15.66 0.34
N PHE A 71 -11.31 16.80 0.84
CA PHE A 71 -11.48 17.21 2.22
C PHE A 71 -12.37 18.45 2.36
N HIS A 72 -13.25 18.44 3.37
CA HIS A 72 -14.07 19.59 3.74
C HIS A 72 -14.19 19.69 5.26
N VAL A 73 -14.55 20.87 5.78
CA VAL A 73 -14.86 20.99 7.21
C VAL A 73 -16.19 20.30 7.51
N LYS A 74 -17.17 20.51 6.62
CA LYS A 74 -18.52 19.96 6.73
C LYS A 74 -18.90 19.14 5.50
N SER A 75 -19.68 18.09 5.70
CA SER A 75 -20.21 17.32 4.57
C SER A 75 -21.06 18.17 3.61
N SER A 76 -21.84 19.13 4.12
CA SER A 76 -22.72 19.99 3.32
C SER A 76 -21.99 20.85 2.29
N GLU A 77 -20.70 21.11 2.48
CA GLU A 77 -19.86 21.88 1.55
C GLU A 77 -19.72 21.21 0.19
N TRP A 78 -19.85 19.87 0.11
CA TRP A 78 -19.91 19.13 -1.15
C TRP A 78 -21.00 19.66 -2.09
N ASN A 79 -22.19 19.94 -1.56
CA ASN A 79 -23.32 20.47 -2.33
C ASN A 79 -23.14 21.95 -2.65
N VAL A 80 -22.56 22.72 -1.71
CA VAL A 80 -22.31 24.17 -1.91
C VAL A 80 -21.36 24.40 -3.08
N HIS A 81 -20.35 23.54 -3.21
CA HIS A 81 -19.37 23.61 -4.30
C HIS A 81 -19.85 22.95 -5.59
N ASN A 82 -21.02 22.29 -5.60
CA ASN A 82 -21.58 21.57 -6.75
C ASN A 82 -20.64 20.47 -7.30
N HIS A 83 -19.84 19.84 -6.42
CA HIS A 83 -18.86 18.82 -6.83
C HIS A 83 -19.48 17.61 -7.54
N SER A 84 -20.76 17.31 -7.29
CA SER A 84 -21.48 16.21 -7.96
C SER A 84 -21.65 16.41 -9.48
N VAL A 85 -21.58 17.65 -9.97
CA VAL A 85 -21.71 17.96 -11.42
C VAL A 85 -20.40 18.42 -12.04
N ASP A 86 -19.31 18.42 -11.26
CA ASP A 86 -17.98 18.79 -11.74
C ASP A 86 -17.18 17.54 -12.12
N GLU A 87 -16.83 17.45 -13.41
CA GLU A 87 -16.05 16.36 -13.99
C GLU A 87 -14.67 16.18 -13.37
N ASN A 88 -14.11 17.22 -12.74
CA ASN A 88 -12.83 17.12 -12.04
C ASN A 88 -12.93 16.22 -10.79
N TYR A 89 -14.13 16.02 -10.23
CA TYR A 89 -14.35 15.27 -9.00
C TYR A 89 -14.90 13.86 -9.21
N LYS A 90 -15.10 13.42 -10.47
CA LYS A 90 -15.64 12.07 -10.77
C LYS A 90 -14.78 10.91 -10.28
N SER A 91 -13.49 11.17 -10.08
CA SER A 91 -12.52 10.20 -9.57
C SER A 91 -12.48 10.15 -8.04
N VAL A 92 -13.26 10.96 -7.33
CA VAL A 92 -13.29 10.93 -5.86
C VAL A 92 -13.90 9.63 -5.37
N VAL A 93 -13.20 8.94 -4.47
CA VAL A 93 -13.65 7.70 -3.81
C VAL A 93 -13.68 7.79 -2.28
N LEU A 94 -13.28 8.93 -1.73
CA LEU A 94 -13.31 9.20 -0.30
C LEU A 94 -13.54 10.68 -0.03
N HIS A 95 -14.56 11.01 0.74
CA HIS A 95 -14.80 12.35 1.25
C HIS A 95 -14.44 12.42 2.73
N ILE A 96 -13.47 13.26 3.06
CA ILE A 96 -12.92 13.41 4.39
C ILE A 96 -13.55 14.66 5.01
N VAL A 97 -14.15 14.52 6.19
CA VAL A 97 -14.82 15.62 6.88
C VAL A 97 -14.45 15.68 8.35
N PHE A 98 -14.61 16.85 8.96
CA PHE A 98 -14.64 16.94 10.44
C PHE A 98 -16.05 16.74 10.97
N ASP A 99 -17.05 17.29 10.29
CA ASP A 99 -18.46 17.22 10.68
C ASP A 99 -19.31 16.65 9.53
N ASN A 100 -19.95 15.51 9.78
CA ASN A 100 -20.88 14.89 8.84
C ASN A 100 -22.30 15.41 9.10
N ASP A 101 -22.49 16.71 8.89
CA ASP A 101 -23.68 17.50 9.24
C ASP A 101 -24.92 17.19 8.38
N VAL A 102 -24.74 16.62 7.20
CA VAL A 102 -25.82 16.17 6.33
C VAL A 102 -25.54 14.78 5.78
N LYS A 103 -26.58 13.96 5.66
CA LYS A 103 -26.45 12.66 5.00
C LYS A 103 -26.48 12.85 3.48
N LEU A 104 -25.32 12.76 2.85
CA LEU A 104 -25.21 12.76 1.40
C LEU A 104 -25.39 11.35 0.83
N SER A 105 -26.03 11.24 -0.33
CA SER A 105 -26.16 9.98 -1.08
C SER A 105 -25.07 9.89 -2.15
N LEU A 106 -23.80 9.88 -1.70
CA LEU A 106 -22.65 9.83 -2.59
C LEU A 106 -22.32 8.38 -2.99
N PRO A 107 -21.70 8.18 -4.17
CA PRO A 107 -21.32 6.86 -4.66
C PRO A 107 -20.05 6.32 -3.99
N PHE A 108 -19.60 6.92 -2.90
CA PHE A 108 -18.33 6.59 -2.23
C PHE A 108 -18.42 6.83 -0.73
N GLU A 109 -17.33 6.54 -0.01
CA GLU A 109 -17.31 6.58 1.45
C GLU A 109 -16.99 7.96 2.02
N THR A 110 -17.50 8.22 3.23
CA THR A 110 -17.12 9.37 4.03
C THR A 110 -16.26 8.93 5.21
N LEU A 111 -15.12 9.59 5.41
CA LEU A 111 -14.27 9.42 6.59
C LEU A 111 -14.40 10.65 7.49
N ILE A 112 -14.78 10.43 8.75
CA ILE A 112 -14.85 11.49 9.75
C ILE A 112 -13.53 11.48 10.53
N MET A 113 -12.79 12.60 10.49
CA MET A 113 -11.53 12.76 11.21
C MET A 113 -11.69 13.71 12.40
N ASN A 114 -10.91 13.45 13.45
CA ASN A 114 -10.89 14.32 14.62
C ASN A 114 -10.17 15.64 14.30
N HIS A 115 -10.90 16.75 14.41
CA HIS A 115 -10.38 18.09 14.13
C HIS A 115 -9.14 18.45 14.97
N ASP A 116 -9.10 18.09 16.26
CA ASP A 116 -7.98 18.41 17.14
C ASP A 116 -6.72 17.60 16.78
N GLU A 117 -6.87 16.34 16.35
CA GLU A 117 -5.75 15.54 15.85
C GLU A 117 -5.16 16.14 14.57
N VAL A 118 -6.01 16.53 13.63
CA VAL A 118 -5.59 17.15 12.36
C VAL A 118 -4.92 18.51 12.61
N ARG A 119 -5.48 19.31 13.51
CA ARG A 119 -4.89 20.58 13.93
C ARG A 119 -3.48 20.39 14.49
N LYS A 120 -3.30 19.46 15.42
CA LYS A 120 -1.97 19.14 15.98
C LYS A 120 -1.01 18.68 14.88
N ALA A 121 -1.47 17.81 13.98
CA ALA A 121 -0.67 17.33 12.85
C ALA A 121 -0.30 18.45 11.87
N SER A 122 -1.14 19.48 11.70
CA SER A 122 -0.87 20.64 10.82
C SER A 122 0.13 21.65 11.40
N GLU A 123 0.22 21.73 12.73
CA GLU A 123 1.12 22.64 13.45
C GLU A 123 2.51 22.04 13.65
N ASP A 124 2.66 20.73 13.47
CA ASP A 124 3.94 20.03 13.63
C ASP A 124 4.93 20.39 12.51
N THR A 125 5.90 21.25 12.80
CA THR A 125 6.96 21.64 11.86
C THR A 125 8.13 20.66 11.81
N SER A 126 8.12 19.59 12.63
CA SER A 126 9.18 18.56 12.58
C SER A 126 9.19 17.77 11.26
N PHE A 127 8.12 17.88 10.48
CA PHE A 127 7.95 17.38 9.11
C PHE A 127 7.90 18.52 8.08
N GLU A 128 8.74 19.56 8.20
CA GLU A 128 8.96 20.48 7.08
C GLU A 128 9.59 19.72 5.90
N ILE A 129 8.73 19.21 5.02
CA ILE A 129 9.17 18.65 3.75
C ILE A 129 9.39 19.82 2.79
N ASN A 130 10.64 20.26 2.70
CA ASN A 130 11.14 20.95 1.51
C ASN A 130 11.01 19.95 0.34
N ILE A 131 10.06 20.12 -0.58
CA ILE A 131 10.08 19.41 -1.88
C ILE A 131 9.99 20.47 -2.98
N PRO A 132 10.93 20.44 -3.95
CA PRO A 132 10.55 19.88 -5.24
C PRO A 132 11.68 19.11 -5.97
N ASP A 133 12.49 18.27 -5.29
CA ASP A 133 13.51 17.46 -6.00
C ASP A 133 13.91 16.13 -5.32
N VAL A 134 13.32 15.78 -4.17
CA VAL A 134 13.76 14.65 -3.34
C VAL A 134 12.59 13.71 -3.06
N PHE A 135 12.76 12.46 -3.48
CA PHE A 135 11.92 11.30 -3.18
C PHE A 135 11.25 11.39 -1.80
N SER A 136 9.92 11.30 -1.69
CA SER A 136 9.16 11.48 -0.44
C SER A 136 8.79 10.16 0.26
N ILE A 137 8.27 10.22 1.51
CA ILE A 137 7.79 9.03 2.22
C ILE A 137 6.54 8.46 1.53
N GLU A 138 5.68 9.31 1.02
CA GLU A 138 4.43 8.93 0.35
C GLU A 138 4.73 8.25 -0.98
N GLU A 139 5.66 8.79 -1.76
CA GLU A 139 6.16 8.13 -2.96
C GLU A 139 6.75 6.76 -2.62
N LEU A 140 7.52 6.67 -1.52
CA LEU A 140 8.07 5.40 -1.07
C LEU A 140 6.97 4.37 -0.72
N GLN A 141 5.87 4.80 -0.10
CA GLN A 141 4.70 3.95 0.16
C GLN A 141 4.04 3.50 -1.15
N GLN A 142 3.84 4.41 -2.11
CA GLN A 142 3.30 4.07 -3.43
C GLN A 142 4.19 3.01 -4.12
N PHE A 143 5.51 3.19 -4.13
CA PHE A 143 6.43 2.20 -4.71
C PHE A 143 6.41 0.85 -3.98
N ALA A 144 6.28 0.87 -2.65
CA ALA A 144 6.16 -0.34 -1.85
C ALA A 144 4.89 -1.11 -2.20
N LEU A 145 3.76 -0.40 -2.30
CA LEU A 145 2.47 -0.95 -2.70
C LEU A 145 2.51 -1.50 -4.14
N ILE A 146 2.97 -0.70 -5.12
CA ILE A 146 3.10 -1.10 -6.52
C ILE A 146 3.92 -2.39 -6.64
N ARG A 147 5.03 -2.48 -5.90
CA ARG A 147 5.86 -3.68 -5.91
C ARG A 147 5.11 -4.91 -5.41
N LEU A 148 4.39 -4.76 -4.30
CA LEU A 148 3.62 -5.84 -3.69
C LEU A 148 2.48 -6.29 -4.61
N LEU A 149 1.76 -5.33 -5.20
CA LEU A 149 0.67 -5.61 -6.11
C LEU A 149 1.16 -6.28 -7.40
N ARG A 150 2.20 -5.73 -8.04
CA ARG A 150 2.81 -6.35 -9.23
C ARG A 150 3.22 -7.81 -8.98
N LYS A 151 3.88 -8.08 -7.85
CA LYS A 151 4.26 -9.44 -7.46
C LYS A 151 3.05 -10.35 -7.23
N THR A 152 1.98 -9.81 -6.66
CA THR A 152 0.73 -10.56 -6.41
C THR A 152 0.02 -10.87 -7.72
N SER A 153 -0.01 -9.94 -8.68
CA SER A 153 -0.49 -10.19 -10.06
C SER A 153 0.32 -11.29 -10.75
N ASP A 154 1.66 -11.23 -10.68
CA ASP A 154 2.53 -12.27 -11.23
C ASP A 154 2.25 -13.64 -10.57
N ALA A 155 2.17 -13.69 -9.23
CA ALA A 155 1.85 -14.90 -8.49
C ALA A 155 0.50 -15.51 -8.89
N LYS A 156 -0.51 -14.66 -9.10
CA LYS A 156 -1.83 -15.07 -9.57
C LYS A 156 -1.81 -15.68 -10.96
N LYS A 157 -1.00 -15.14 -11.88
CA LYS A 157 -0.81 -15.74 -13.22
C LYS A 157 -0.25 -17.15 -13.10
N TYR A 158 0.76 -17.36 -12.25
CA TYR A 158 1.32 -18.69 -11.99
C TYR A 158 0.28 -19.67 -11.44
N VAL A 159 -0.49 -19.26 -10.43
CA VAL A 159 -1.52 -20.12 -9.82
C VAL A 159 -2.63 -20.45 -10.83
N ASN A 160 -3.08 -19.49 -11.62
CA ASN A 160 -4.11 -19.71 -12.63
C ASN A 160 -3.65 -20.67 -13.75
N GLN A 161 -2.37 -20.62 -14.13
CA GLN A 161 -1.83 -21.44 -15.21
C GLN A 161 -1.43 -22.85 -14.76
N HIS A 162 -0.96 -23.01 -13.52
CA HIS A 162 -0.30 -24.24 -13.08
C HIS A 162 -0.87 -24.84 -11.79
N GLY A 163 -1.85 -24.20 -11.15
CA GLY A 163 -2.32 -24.57 -9.81
C GLY A 163 -1.40 -24.06 -8.69
N LEU A 164 -1.83 -24.24 -7.44
CA LEU A 164 -1.14 -23.68 -6.27
C LEU A 164 0.24 -24.30 -6.05
N ASP A 165 0.34 -25.63 -6.02
CA ASP A 165 1.59 -26.36 -5.78
C ASP A 165 2.68 -26.00 -6.79
N SER A 166 2.41 -26.21 -8.08
CA SER A 166 3.37 -25.92 -9.15
C SER A 166 3.60 -24.42 -9.31
N GLY A 167 2.57 -23.59 -9.16
CA GLY A 167 2.72 -22.13 -9.19
C GLY A 167 3.64 -21.62 -8.08
N PHE A 168 3.53 -22.16 -6.86
CA PHE A 168 4.41 -21.81 -5.74
C PHE A 168 5.86 -22.25 -5.99
N GLN A 169 6.06 -23.47 -6.50
CA GLN A 169 7.39 -23.94 -6.85
C GLN A 169 8.04 -23.09 -7.95
N MET A 170 7.31 -22.77 -9.03
CA MET A 170 7.84 -21.95 -10.12
C MET A 170 8.22 -20.54 -9.65
N LEU A 171 7.31 -19.87 -8.92
CA LEU A 171 7.56 -18.53 -8.39
C LEU A 171 8.77 -18.51 -7.44
N SER A 172 8.85 -19.48 -6.53
CA SER A 172 9.95 -19.60 -5.58
C SER A 172 11.27 -19.94 -6.28
N GLY A 173 11.25 -20.84 -7.27
CA GLY A 173 12.41 -21.20 -8.08
C GLY A 173 12.98 -20.00 -8.85
N GLU A 174 12.11 -19.21 -9.48
CA GLU A 174 12.53 -17.96 -10.12
C GLU A 174 13.19 -16.99 -9.14
N PHE A 175 12.58 -16.81 -7.97
CA PHE A 175 13.13 -15.95 -6.93
C PHE A 175 14.50 -16.45 -6.46
N LEU A 176 14.65 -17.73 -6.15
CA LEU A 176 15.90 -18.33 -5.68
C LEU A 176 17.01 -18.23 -6.74
N ASN A 177 16.67 -18.45 -8.02
CA ASN A 177 17.61 -18.28 -9.12
C ASN A 177 18.08 -16.81 -9.23
N LYS A 178 17.15 -15.84 -9.19
CA LYS A 178 17.47 -14.41 -9.17
C LYS A 178 18.30 -14.03 -7.94
N TYR A 179 18.00 -14.61 -6.78
CA TYR A 179 18.73 -14.39 -5.53
C TYR A 179 20.17 -14.89 -5.62
N PHE A 180 20.39 -16.08 -6.18
CA PHE A 180 21.72 -16.66 -6.39
C PHE A 180 22.56 -15.80 -7.36
N ASN A 181 22.01 -15.50 -8.54
CA ASN A 181 22.74 -14.80 -9.61
C ASN A 181 23.11 -13.35 -9.29
N ARG A 182 22.38 -12.70 -8.36
CA ARG A 182 22.68 -11.33 -7.93
C ARG A 182 23.85 -11.23 -6.94
N ARG A 183 24.34 -12.35 -6.39
CA ARG A 183 25.38 -12.36 -5.37
C ARG A 183 26.75 -12.63 -5.96
N LYS A 184 27.66 -11.67 -5.79
CA LYS A 184 29.09 -11.85 -6.13
C LYS A 184 29.79 -12.95 -5.31
N ARG A 185 29.29 -13.21 -4.09
CA ARG A 185 29.78 -14.27 -3.18
C ARG A 185 28.58 -15.02 -2.61
N PRO A 186 28.08 -16.07 -3.29
CA PRO A 186 26.95 -16.85 -2.84
C PRO A 186 27.27 -17.59 -1.53
N VAL A 187 26.35 -17.51 -0.55
CA VAL A 187 26.45 -18.25 0.72
C VAL A 187 25.89 -19.67 0.60
N TYR A 188 24.96 -19.86 -0.33
CA TYR A 188 24.29 -21.14 -0.60
C TYR A 188 24.75 -21.66 -1.96
N THR A 189 24.95 -22.97 -2.08
CA THR A 189 25.21 -23.62 -3.37
C THR A 189 23.90 -23.82 -4.13
N SER A 190 23.99 -24.09 -5.44
CA SER A 190 22.81 -24.40 -6.26
C SER A 190 22.06 -25.61 -5.73
N GLU A 191 22.77 -26.66 -5.30
CA GLU A 191 22.17 -27.88 -4.76
C GLU A 191 21.39 -27.60 -3.47
N ARG A 192 21.91 -26.74 -2.58
CA ARG A 192 21.20 -26.37 -1.34
C ARG A 192 19.93 -25.58 -1.61
N LEU A 193 19.95 -24.69 -2.63
CA LEU A 193 18.77 -23.93 -3.02
C LEU A 193 17.73 -24.84 -3.71
N GLU A 194 18.17 -25.83 -4.48
CA GLU A 194 17.30 -26.83 -5.08
C GLU A 194 16.65 -27.72 -4.02
N GLN A 195 17.40 -28.16 -3.00
CA GLN A 195 16.86 -28.89 -1.85
C GLN A 195 15.81 -28.07 -1.10
N LEU A 196 16.06 -26.78 -0.85
CA LEU A 196 15.07 -25.88 -0.27
C LEU A 196 13.80 -25.86 -1.12
N LEU A 197 13.93 -25.69 -2.44
CA LEU A 197 12.81 -25.64 -3.38
C LEU A 197 11.99 -26.94 -3.38
N GLN A 198 12.65 -28.10 -3.30
CA GLN A 198 12.00 -29.42 -3.23
C GLN A 198 11.21 -29.61 -1.93
N ILE A 199 11.67 -29.02 -0.81
CA ILE A 199 11.02 -29.14 0.50
C ILE A 199 9.84 -28.17 0.66
N LEU A 200 9.79 -27.08 -0.12
CA LEU A 200 8.74 -26.06 0.01
C LEU A 200 7.30 -26.61 0.02
N PRO A 201 6.88 -27.54 -0.84
CA PRO A 201 5.51 -28.08 -0.80
C PRO A 201 5.16 -28.82 0.50
N SER A 202 6.15 -29.31 1.26
CA SER A 202 5.92 -30.01 2.54
C SER A 202 6.11 -29.11 3.76
N SER A 203 6.28 -27.80 3.55
CA SER A 203 6.67 -26.87 4.60
C SER A 203 5.49 -26.11 5.22
N HIS A 204 5.72 -25.49 6.38
CA HIS A 204 4.75 -24.62 7.05
C HIS A 204 4.33 -23.42 6.19
N VAL A 205 5.20 -22.91 5.29
CA VAL A 205 4.81 -21.83 4.38
C VAL A 205 3.77 -22.29 3.37
N PHE A 206 3.88 -23.52 2.85
CA PHE A 206 2.91 -24.06 1.92
C PHE A 206 1.59 -24.42 2.62
N LYS A 207 1.66 -24.94 3.84
CA LYS A 207 0.47 -25.18 4.67
C LYS A 207 -0.40 -23.92 4.80
N LEU A 208 0.21 -22.77 5.12
CA LEU A 208 -0.52 -21.49 5.19
C LEU A 208 -1.21 -21.15 3.86
N LEU A 209 -0.51 -21.30 2.74
CA LEU A 209 -1.07 -20.98 1.42
C LEU A 209 -2.28 -21.88 1.10
N LYS A 210 -2.20 -23.16 1.46
CA LYS A 210 -3.31 -24.10 1.28
C LYS A 210 -4.51 -23.72 2.15
N GLU A 211 -4.30 -23.44 3.43
CA GLU A 211 -5.37 -23.02 4.35
C GLU A 211 -6.04 -21.72 3.87
N LEU A 212 -5.25 -20.75 3.37
CA LEU A 212 -5.80 -19.54 2.75
C LEU A 212 -6.64 -19.84 1.51
N SER A 213 -6.18 -20.75 0.63
CA SER A 213 -6.92 -21.14 -0.57
C SER A 213 -8.24 -21.86 -0.28
N GLU A 214 -8.32 -22.51 0.88
CA GLU A 214 -9.50 -23.21 1.39
C GLU A 214 -10.43 -22.27 2.17
N GLY A 215 -10.06 -21.00 2.34
CA GLY A 215 -10.86 -20.00 3.06
C GLY A 215 -10.86 -20.18 4.58
N ALA A 216 -9.82 -20.82 5.13
CA ALA A 216 -9.72 -21.03 6.57
C ALA A 216 -9.68 -19.71 7.36
N GLU A 217 -10.31 -19.69 8.53
CA GLU A 217 -10.15 -18.61 9.50
C GLU A 217 -8.79 -18.73 10.18
N LEU A 218 -7.93 -17.75 9.93
CA LEU A 218 -6.53 -17.78 10.37
C LEU A 218 -6.18 -16.50 11.11
N HIS A 219 -5.41 -16.65 12.18
CA HIS A 219 -4.78 -15.50 12.81
C HIS A 219 -3.50 -15.11 12.03
N ILE A 220 -3.71 -14.35 10.95
CA ILE A 220 -2.66 -13.97 9.99
C ILE A 220 -1.40 -13.36 10.64
N PRO A 221 -1.50 -12.43 11.61
CA PRO A 221 -0.31 -11.83 12.21
C PRO A 221 0.62 -12.88 12.84
N ASP A 222 0.07 -13.84 13.58
CA ASP A 222 0.86 -14.89 14.23
C ASP A 222 1.47 -15.86 13.23
N MET A 223 0.68 -16.27 12.23
CA MET A 223 1.16 -17.16 11.18
C MET A 223 2.32 -16.53 10.43
N MET A 224 2.17 -15.29 9.95
CA MET A 224 3.23 -14.58 9.24
C MET A 224 4.47 -14.36 10.13
N GLN A 225 4.27 -14.06 11.42
CA GLN A 225 5.35 -13.94 12.41
C GLN A 225 6.09 -15.27 12.65
N GLN A 226 5.38 -16.39 12.65
CA GLN A 226 5.96 -17.73 12.75
C GLN A 226 6.75 -18.07 11.49
N LEU A 227 6.22 -17.77 10.29
CA LEU A 227 6.89 -18.04 9.02
C LEU A 227 8.27 -17.37 8.93
N ILE A 228 8.41 -16.13 9.42
CA ILE A 228 9.72 -15.45 9.40
C ILE A 228 10.70 -15.95 10.48
N LYS A 229 10.22 -16.74 11.47
CA LYS A 229 11.01 -17.28 12.59
C LYS A 229 11.37 -18.76 12.47
N THR A 230 10.57 -19.56 11.78
CA THR A 230 10.75 -21.02 11.65
C THR A 230 11.55 -21.39 10.41
N LYS A 231 12.62 -22.19 10.57
CA LYS A 231 13.40 -22.72 9.43
C LYS A 231 12.54 -23.62 8.54
N ILE A 232 12.76 -23.53 7.23
CA ILE A 232 12.19 -24.48 6.27
C ILE A 232 13.15 -25.67 6.12
N THR A 233 14.43 -25.37 5.95
CA THR A 233 15.54 -26.33 5.86
C THR A 233 16.72 -25.82 6.71
N ASP A 234 17.87 -25.57 6.10
CA ASP A 234 19.08 -25.06 6.72
C ASP A 234 19.32 -23.57 6.40
N GLU A 235 18.32 -22.87 5.85
CA GLU A 235 18.45 -21.49 5.43
C GLU A 235 18.59 -20.51 6.61
N GLY A 236 19.38 -19.46 6.38
CA GLY A 236 19.50 -18.33 7.29
C GLY A 236 18.28 -17.42 7.27
N SER A 237 18.10 -16.64 8.34
CA SER A 237 16.97 -15.73 8.54
C SER A 237 16.74 -14.75 7.37
N HIS A 238 17.82 -14.27 6.75
CA HIS A 238 17.73 -13.36 5.61
C HIS A 238 17.11 -14.03 4.37
N LEU A 239 17.55 -15.24 3.99
CA LEU A 239 16.99 -15.93 2.82
C LEU A 239 15.52 -16.27 3.06
N ARG A 240 15.18 -16.75 4.26
CA ARG A 240 13.80 -17.06 4.63
C ARG A 240 12.88 -15.85 4.51
N ARG A 241 13.26 -14.71 5.09
CA ARG A 241 12.45 -13.49 5.02
C ARG A 241 12.27 -13.03 3.58
N GLU A 242 13.34 -13.04 2.78
CA GLU A 242 13.23 -12.67 1.36
C GLU A 242 12.32 -13.63 0.58
N LEU A 243 12.36 -14.94 0.86
CA LEU A 243 11.44 -15.90 0.28
C LEU A 243 9.99 -15.60 0.67
N VAL A 244 9.74 -15.31 1.96
CA VAL A 244 8.41 -14.93 2.45
C VAL A 244 7.90 -13.67 1.73
N PHE A 245 8.69 -12.61 1.64
CA PHE A 245 8.24 -11.35 1.02
C PHE A 245 8.11 -11.43 -0.50
N ASN A 246 8.98 -12.19 -1.17
CA ASN A 246 9.02 -12.21 -2.63
C ASN A 246 8.17 -13.30 -3.26
N SER A 247 7.78 -14.33 -2.51
CA SER A 247 7.04 -15.49 -3.02
C SER A 247 5.78 -15.78 -2.18
N VAL A 248 5.91 -15.93 -0.86
CA VAL A 248 4.79 -16.37 0.00
C VAL A 248 3.73 -15.27 0.18
N LEU A 249 4.11 -14.05 0.56
CA LEU A 249 3.18 -12.94 0.77
C LEU A 249 2.37 -12.59 -0.50
N PRO A 250 2.98 -12.49 -1.70
CA PRO A 250 2.23 -12.31 -2.94
C PRO A 250 1.21 -13.42 -3.23
N LEU A 251 1.57 -14.68 -2.98
CA LEU A 251 0.63 -15.80 -3.12
C LEU A 251 -0.48 -15.73 -2.06
N ALA A 252 -0.13 -15.42 -0.81
CA ALA A 252 -1.09 -15.27 0.28
C ALA A 252 -2.14 -14.19 -0.03
N LEU A 253 -1.73 -13.02 -0.55
CA LEU A 253 -2.64 -11.95 -0.95
C LEU A 253 -3.58 -12.34 -2.09
N CYS A 254 -3.09 -13.16 -3.02
CA CYS A 254 -3.90 -13.69 -4.13
C CYS A 254 -4.98 -14.67 -3.64
N LEU A 255 -4.65 -15.52 -2.68
CA LEU A 255 -5.51 -16.58 -2.17
C LEU A 255 -6.47 -16.11 -1.05
N ALA A 256 -6.10 -15.03 -0.35
CA ALA A 256 -6.81 -14.55 0.82
C ALA A 256 -8.24 -14.04 0.50
N ASN A 257 -9.16 -14.39 1.40
CA ASN A 257 -10.45 -13.72 1.55
C ASN A 257 -10.27 -12.27 2.03
N GLU A 258 -11.37 -11.52 2.09
CA GLU A 258 -11.39 -10.10 2.48
C GLU A 258 -10.66 -9.84 3.82
N GLU A 259 -11.05 -10.56 4.87
CA GLU A 259 -10.50 -10.35 6.21
C GLU A 259 -9.01 -10.69 6.28
N SER A 260 -8.60 -11.82 5.71
CA SER A 260 -7.20 -12.25 5.66
C SER A 260 -6.34 -11.26 4.88
N ARG A 261 -6.87 -10.69 3.79
CA ARG A 261 -6.14 -9.71 2.98
C ARG A 261 -5.89 -8.42 3.76
N ILE A 262 -6.87 -7.95 4.51
CA ILE A 262 -6.70 -6.78 5.40
C ILE A 262 -5.58 -7.05 6.40
N ASN A 263 -5.59 -8.21 7.06
CA ASN A 263 -4.56 -8.53 8.04
C ASN A 263 -3.17 -8.74 7.40
N LEU A 264 -3.09 -9.24 6.17
CA LEU A 264 -1.82 -9.36 5.42
C LEU A 264 -1.21 -7.99 5.08
N PHE A 265 -2.03 -7.02 4.66
CA PHE A 265 -1.56 -5.64 4.43
C PHE A 265 -1.12 -4.98 5.73
N LEU A 266 -1.91 -5.14 6.80
CA LEU A 266 -1.56 -4.62 8.12
C LEU A 266 -0.21 -5.17 8.60
N TRP A 267 0.02 -6.48 8.43
CA TRP A 267 1.29 -7.11 8.72
C TRP A 267 2.42 -6.54 7.85
N TYR A 268 2.21 -6.40 6.54
CA TYR A 268 3.22 -5.85 5.62
C TYR A 268 3.69 -4.44 6.03
N TRP A 269 2.76 -3.55 6.37
CA TRP A 269 3.06 -2.18 6.76
C TRP A 269 3.70 -2.04 8.16
N SER A 270 3.43 -3.00 9.06
CA SER A 270 3.92 -2.96 10.44
C SER A 270 5.17 -3.81 10.70
N THR A 271 5.58 -4.69 9.78
CA THR A 271 6.68 -5.63 10.07
C THR A 271 8.06 -4.95 10.04
N PRO A 272 8.86 -5.06 11.12
CA PRO A 272 10.21 -4.50 11.16
C PRO A 272 11.18 -5.21 10.20
N ALA A 273 12.05 -4.42 9.58
CA ALA A 273 13.18 -4.93 8.82
C ALA A 273 14.22 -5.58 9.76
N LEU A 274 14.78 -6.72 9.36
CA LEU A 274 15.79 -7.41 10.16
C LEU A 274 17.15 -6.69 10.12
N HIS A 275 17.53 -6.26 8.92
CA HIS A 275 18.82 -5.67 8.62
C HIS A 275 18.62 -4.59 7.57
N SER A 276 19.48 -3.58 7.55
CA SER A 276 19.51 -2.58 6.48
C SER A 276 20.31 -3.07 5.29
N TYR A 277 19.85 -2.73 4.09
CA TYR A 277 20.62 -2.96 2.87
C TYR A 277 21.67 -1.85 2.74
N GLY A 278 22.95 -2.24 2.66
CA GLY A 278 24.04 -1.28 2.52
C GLY A 278 23.94 -0.41 1.26
N ILE A 279 23.38 -0.94 0.16
CA ILE A 279 23.13 -0.16 -1.06
C ILE A 279 22.04 0.90 -0.85
N LEU A 280 20.97 0.55 -0.14
CA LEU A 280 19.87 1.47 0.15
C LEU A 280 20.34 2.57 1.09
N LYS A 281 21.12 2.24 2.13
CA LYS A 281 21.68 3.22 3.08
C LYS A 281 22.56 4.26 2.40
N ARG A 282 23.28 3.89 1.34
CA ARG A 282 24.11 4.82 0.56
C ARG A 282 23.27 5.72 -0.35
N ARG A 283 22.17 5.22 -0.90
CA ARG A 283 21.37 5.89 -1.92
C ARG A 283 20.24 6.75 -1.34
N PHE A 284 19.67 6.34 -0.21
CA PHE A 284 18.57 7.01 0.48
C PHE A 284 19.03 7.34 1.91
N LYS A 285 19.92 8.33 2.04
CA LYS A 285 20.57 8.66 3.33
C LYS A 285 19.57 9.14 4.38
N ASP A 286 18.55 9.86 3.94
CA ASP A 286 17.56 10.51 4.80
C ASP A 286 16.35 9.62 5.08
N PHE A 287 16.28 8.43 4.47
CA PHE A 287 15.18 7.50 4.68
C PHE A 287 15.56 6.34 5.59
N PRO A 288 14.78 6.10 6.67
CA PRO A 288 14.97 4.92 7.49
C PRO A 288 14.63 3.64 6.74
N GLN A 289 15.22 2.54 7.19
CA GLN A 289 14.91 1.18 6.76
C GLN A 289 14.43 0.36 7.97
N ASN A 290 13.58 0.95 8.79
CA ASN A 290 13.07 0.35 10.03
C ASN A 290 12.02 -0.72 9.72
N PHE A 291 11.27 -0.55 8.63
CA PHE A 291 10.22 -1.45 8.20
C PHE A 291 10.52 -2.07 6.83
N ILE A 292 9.93 -3.24 6.57
CA ILE A 292 10.13 -3.96 5.32
C ILE A 292 9.60 -3.18 4.13
N TRP A 293 8.43 -2.54 4.26
CA TRP A 293 7.84 -1.77 3.18
C TRP A 293 8.77 -0.65 2.69
N GLN A 294 9.53 -0.01 3.60
CA GLN A 294 10.52 1.01 3.24
C GLN A 294 11.61 0.43 2.34
N GLN A 295 12.09 -0.77 2.66
CA GLN A 295 13.09 -1.45 1.83
C GLN A 295 12.50 -1.87 0.49
N GLN A 296 11.28 -2.40 0.48
CA GLN A 296 10.60 -2.85 -0.73
C GLN A 296 10.30 -1.67 -1.67
N GLY A 297 9.83 -0.54 -1.16
CA GLY A 297 9.59 0.66 -1.95
C GLY A 297 10.88 1.24 -2.52
N MET A 298 11.96 1.31 -1.74
CA MET A 298 13.25 1.77 -2.23
C MET A 298 13.78 0.85 -3.34
N LEU A 299 13.65 -0.47 -3.17
CA LEU A 299 14.04 -1.45 -4.19
C LEU A 299 13.20 -1.32 -5.47
N GLU A 300 11.92 -0.96 -5.37
CA GLU A 300 11.07 -0.71 -6.52
C GLU A 300 11.42 0.59 -7.24
N TYR A 301 11.71 1.66 -6.49
CA TYR A 301 12.24 2.89 -7.06
C TYR A 301 13.54 2.60 -7.83
N ILE A 302 14.50 1.89 -7.22
CA ILE A 302 15.74 1.51 -7.91
C ILE A 302 15.45 0.71 -9.19
N ARG A 303 14.46 -0.18 -9.18
CA ARG A 303 14.08 -0.98 -10.35
C ARG A 303 13.59 -0.10 -11.50
N ASN A 304 12.73 0.88 -11.22
CA ASN A 304 12.09 1.68 -12.25
C ASN A 304 13.00 2.79 -12.81
N TYR A 305 13.82 3.41 -11.94
CA TYR A 305 14.61 4.59 -12.30
C TYR A 305 16.10 4.28 -12.51
N GLY A 306 16.48 2.99 -12.47
CA GLY A 306 17.88 2.57 -12.61
C GLY A 306 18.77 3.22 -11.55
N SER A 307 20.02 3.58 -11.89
CA SER A 307 20.92 4.37 -11.01
C SER A 307 20.83 5.88 -11.23
N LYS A 308 19.88 6.36 -12.05
CA LYS A 308 19.79 7.78 -12.39
C LYS A 308 19.01 8.54 -11.31
N THR A 309 19.46 9.77 -11.06
CA THR A 309 18.70 10.82 -10.38
C THR A 309 17.75 11.37 -11.44
N VAL A 310 16.51 10.91 -11.47
CA VAL A 310 15.49 11.40 -12.42
C VAL A 310 14.56 12.32 -11.65
N VAL A 311 14.26 13.49 -12.22
CA VAL A 311 13.31 14.46 -11.66
C VAL A 311 11.92 13.83 -11.69
N ILE A 312 11.32 13.71 -10.50
CA ILE A 312 10.26 12.75 -10.19
C ILE A 312 8.88 13.19 -10.71
N SER A 313 8.70 14.50 -10.93
CA SER A 313 7.41 15.11 -11.31
C SER A 313 6.87 14.66 -12.67
N ASP A 314 7.74 14.33 -13.63
CA ASP A 314 7.31 13.96 -14.99
C ASP A 314 6.95 12.47 -15.11
N VAL A 315 7.47 11.61 -14.22
CA VAL A 315 7.37 10.14 -14.38
C VAL A 315 6.13 9.55 -13.74
N ILE A 316 5.49 10.28 -12.82
CA ILE A 316 4.23 9.82 -12.19
C ILE A 316 3.06 9.92 -13.19
N LYS A 317 3.14 10.80 -14.22
CA LYS A 317 2.13 10.90 -15.28
C LYS A 317 2.13 9.72 -16.25
N ASP A 318 3.27 9.04 -16.42
CA ASP A 318 3.44 7.92 -17.35
C ASP A 318 3.20 6.54 -16.70
N TYR A 319 3.00 6.50 -15.38
CA TYR A 319 2.75 5.24 -14.68
C TYR A 319 1.27 4.87 -14.83
N GLY A 320 0.99 3.88 -15.68
CA GLY A 320 -0.29 3.19 -15.79
C GLY A 320 -0.63 2.41 -14.52
N PHE A 321 -0.84 3.12 -13.41
CA PHE A 321 -1.29 2.52 -12.16
C PHE A 321 -2.69 1.90 -12.35
N ALA A 322 -3.53 2.55 -13.15
CA ALA A 322 -4.78 1.98 -13.66
C ALA A 322 -4.57 0.66 -14.42
N GLU A 323 -3.54 0.52 -15.26
CA GLU A 323 -3.26 -0.72 -16.03
C GLU A 323 -2.77 -1.86 -15.14
N VAL A 324 -2.01 -1.55 -14.07
CA VAL A 324 -1.65 -2.53 -13.02
C VAL A 324 -2.88 -2.95 -12.21
N LEU A 325 -3.84 -2.03 -12.02
CA LEU A 325 -5.09 -2.22 -11.27
C LEU A 325 -6.25 -2.81 -12.08
N ASP A 326 -6.22 -2.77 -13.42
CA ASP A 326 -7.19 -3.47 -14.27
C ASP A 326 -7.23 -4.98 -13.97
N PHE A 327 -6.11 -5.53 -13.46
CA PHE A 327 -6.00 -6.89 -12.98
C PHE A 327 -6.58 -7.12 -11.56
N TYR A 328 -6.75 -6.05 -10.78
CA TYR A 328 -7.27 -6.03 -9.41
C TYR A 328 -8.80 -5.87 -9.33
N TYR A 329 -9.48 -5.64 -10.46
CA TYR A 329 -10.93 -5.80 -10.64
C TYR A 329 -11.40 -7.27 -10.53
N LEU A 330 -10.78 -8.08 -9.66
CA LEU A 330 -11.35 -9.34 -9.18
C LEU A 330 -12.15 -9.07 -7.91
N GLY A 331 -13.46 -8.95 -8.13
CA GLY A 331 -14.32 -8.09 -7.34
C GLY A 331 -14.36 -6.77 -8.09
N GLY A 332 -15.48 -6.49 -8.77
CA GLY A 332 -15.65 -5.16 -9.38
C GLY A 332 -15.36 -4.08 -8.35
N SER A 333 -15.16 -2.83 -8.78
CA SER A 333 -15.40 -1.72 -7.86
C SER A 333 -16.72 -2.04 -7.11
N PRO A 334 -16.77 -1.92 -5.77
CA PRO A 334 -18.06 -2.05 -5.06
C PRO A 334 -19.10 -1.09 -5.68
N TYR A 335 -18.62 -0.05 -6.34
CA TYR A 335 -19.34 0.84 -7.24
C TYR A 335 -19.19 0.30 -8.67
N LYS A 336 -20.06 -0.65 -9.05
CA LYS A 336 -20.15 -1.17 -10.42
C LYS A 336 -20.04 -0.01 -11.42
N LYS A 337 -19.19 -0.19 -12.45
CA LYS A 337 -19.09 0.63 -13.68
C LYS A 337 -20.25 1.62 -13.79
N TYR A 338 -20.02 2.90 -13.53
CA TYR A 338 -21.03 3.93 -13.80
C TYR A 338 -21.18 4.04 -15.32
N PRO A 339 -22.33 3.68 -15.91
CA PRO A 339 -22.73 4.34 -17.13
C PRO A 339 -23.06 5.78 -16.71
N PHE A 340 -22.41 6.76 -17.31
CA PHE A 340 -23.05 8.06 -17.43
C PHE A 340 -24.29 7.79 -18.30
N GLU A 341 -25.46 7.66 -17.67
CA GLU A 341 -26.71 7.75 -18.40
C GLU A 341 -26.85 9.22 -18.78
N GLU A 342 -26.60 9.51 -20.06
CA GLU A 342 -27.06 10.73 -20.72
C GLU A 342 -28.60 10.73 -20.64
N GLU A 343 -29.17 11.62 -19.83
CA GLU A 343 -30.54 12.13 -20.03
C GLU A 343 -30.50 13.49 -20.71
#